data_AF-A0A2Z4LWH0-F1
#
_entry.id   AF-A0A2Z4LWH0-F1
#
_cell.length_a   1.000
_cell.length_b   1.000
_cell.length_c   1.000
_cell.angle_alpha   90.00
_cell.angle_beta   90.00
_cell.angle_gamma   90.00
#
_symmetry.space_group_name_H-M   'P 1'
#
loop_
_entity.id
_entity.type
_entity.pdbx_description
1 polymer ?
#
loop_
_entity_poly.entity_id
_entity_poly.type
_entity_poly.pdbx_seq_one_letter_code
_entity_poly.pdbx_strand_id
1 'polypeptide(L)'
;MIKILTSYIINKLISENSLQVTYRLLTILNINIPFKLIKSRLCGHQNYGTLLSIYETFESFGLEVDASINESKKMNKYKKPFIAQIKYCPN
;
A
#
# COMPACT_ATOMS: atom_id res chain seq x y z
N MET A 1 -14.14 12.64 4.21
CA MET A 1 -13.72 11.69 3.15
C MET A 1 -12.22 11.52 3.24
N ILE A 2 -11.71 10.31 3.51
CA ILE A 2 -10.27 10.05 3.76
C ILE A 2 -9.63 9.59 2.45
N LYS A 3 -8.60 10.31 1.99
CA LYS A 3 -7.80 9.96 0.81
C LYS A 3 -6.50 9.32 1.27
N ILE A 4 -6.23 8.09 0.83
CA ILE A 4 -4.97 7.38 1.10
C ILE A 4 -4.09 7.55 -0.13
N LEU A 5 -2.78 7.75 0.03
CA LEU A 5 -1.87 7.86 -1.10
C LEU A 5 -0.82 6.73 -1.03
N THR A 6 -0.61 6.03 -2.13
CA THR A 6 0.41 4.99 -2.34
C THR A 6 1.35 5.46 -3.44
N SER A 7 2.64 5.13 -3.39
CA SER A 7 3.58 5.56 -4.44
C SER A 7 4.40 4.42 -5.01
N TYR A 8 4.36 4.26 -6.35
CA TYR A 8 4.74 3.08 -7.13
C TYR A 8 6.14 3.20 -7.77
N ILE A 9 6.96 2.14 -7.72
CA ILE A 9 8.15 1.96 -8.59
C ILE A 9 8.21 0.49 -9.00
N ILE A 10 8.26 0.22 -10.31
CA ILE A 10 8.37 -1.12 -10.89
C ILE A 10 9.77 -1.71 -10.62
N ASN A 11 9.85 -2.71 -9.73
CA ASN A 11 10.17 -4.11 -10.08
C ASN A 11 10.29 -5.00 -8.82
N LYS A 12 9.49 -6.08 -8.80
CA LYS A 12 9.59 -7.35 -8.04
C LYS A 12 9.80 -7.32 -6.50
N LEU A 13 8.81 -7.92 -5.82
CA LEU A 13 8.75 -8.42 -4.42
C LEU A 13 8.83 -7.40 -3.27
N ILE A 14 7.66 -6.94 -2.81
CA ILE A 14 7.37 -6.67 -1.38
C ILE A 14 7.05 -8.02 -0.72
N SER A 15 7.99 -8.97 -0.74
CA SER A 15 7.70 -10.28 -0.15
C SER A 15 7.58 -10.16 1.37
N GLU A 16 6.50 -10.77 1.88
CA GLU A 16 6.13 -10.99 3.30
C GLU A 16 5.46 -9.82 4.05
N ASN A 17 5.93 -8.57 3.93
CA ASN A 17 5.41 -7.50 4.79
C ASN A 17 4.14 -6.77 4.28
N SER A 18 3.64 -7.09 3.08
CA SER A 18 2.50 -6.40 2.48
C SER A 18 1.25 -6.42 3.37
N LEU A 19 0.96 -7.55 4.01
CA LEU A 19 -0.19 -7.68 4.92
C LEU A 19 -0.05 -6.81 6.16
N GLN A 20 1.15 -6.81 6.77
CA GLN A 20 1.42 -6.04 7.97
C GLN A 20 1.39 -4.53 7.70
N VAL A 21 1.95 -4.09 6.57
CA VAL A 21 1.95 -2.68 6.15
C VAL A 21 0.54 -2.21 5.84
N THR A 22 -0.24 -3.01 5.11
CA THR A 22 -1.65 -2.72 4.80
C THR A 22 -2.46 -2.58 6.08
N TYR A 23 -2.33 -3.54 7.01
CA TYR A 23 -3.03 -3.51 8.29
C TYR A 23 -2.64 -2.29 9.13
N ARG A 24 -1.33 -2.02 9.26
CA ARG A 24 -0.83 -0.86 10.02
C ARG A 24 -1.38 0.47 9.47
N LEU A 25 -1.43 0.64 8.16
CA LEU A 25 -1.94 1.86 7.57
C LEU A 25 -3.42 2.07 7.92
N LEU A 26 -4.25 1.02 7.77
CA LEU A 26 -5.66 1.08 8.14
C LEU A 26 -5.85 1.39 9.63
N THR A 27 -5.03 0.80 10.50
CA THR A 27 -5.04 1.11 11.94
C THR A 27 -4.71 2.58 12.23
N ILE A 28 -3.66 3.13 11.61
CA ILE A 28 -3.26 4.55 11.81
C ILE A 28 -4.37 5.50 11.32
N LEU A 29 -5.05 5.15 10.23
CA LEU A 29 -6.15 5.92 9.68
C LEU A 29 -7.48 5.70 10.41
N ASN A 30 -7.49 4.88 11.46
CA ASN A 30 -8.67 4.50 12.22
C ASN A 30 -9.79 3.88 11.35
N ILE A 31 -9.40 3.12 10.32
CA ILE A 31 -10.30 2.40 9.42
C ILE A 31 -10.42 0.97 9.94
N ASN A 32 -11.61 0.61 10.43
CA ASN A 32 -11.85 -0.68 11.04
C ASN A 32 -12.23 -1.74 9.98
N ILE A 33 -11.22 -2.43 9.44
CA ILE A 33 -11.40 -3.59 8.56
C ILE A 33 -10.86 -4.84 9.26
N PRO A 34 -11.64 -5.92 9.36
CA PRO A 34 -11.18 -7.14 10.01
C PRO A 34 -9.90 -7.69 9.38
N PHE A 35 -8.90 -8.02 10.20
CA PHE A 35 -7.63 -8.59 9.73
C PHE A 35 -7.82 -9.82 8.82
N LYS A 36 -8.79 -10.68 9.15
CA LYS A 36 -9.13 -11.87 8.35
C LYS A 36 -9.57 -11.48 6.92
N LEU A 37 -10.33 -10.40 6.78
CA LEU A 37 -10.80 -9.90 5.49
C LEU A 37 -9.66 -9.30 4.67
N ILE A 38 -8.80 -8.49 5.31
CA ILE A 38 -7.59 -7.94 4.67
C ILE A 38 -6.70 -9.08 4.18
N LYS A 39 -6.42 -10.07 5.04
CA LYS A 39 -5.62 -11.25 4.70
C LYS A 39 -6.22 -12.00 3.52
N SER A 40 -7.52 -12.26 3.53
CA SER A 40 -8.18 -12.99 2.45
C SER A 40 -8.09 -12.26 1.11
N ARG A 41 -8.29 -10.93 1.09
CA ARG A 41 -8.24 -10.14 -0.15
C ARG A 41 -6.81 -9.99 -0.67
N LEU A 42 -5.90 -9.62 0.21
CA LEU A 42 -4.52 -9.32 -0.17
C LEU A 42 -3.75 -10.59 -0.54
N CYS A 43 -3.83 -11.66 0.27
CA CYS A 43 -3.12 -12.91 -0.01
C CYS A 43 -3.73 -13.71 -1.16
N GLY A 44 -5.01 -13.49 -1.49
CA GLY A 44 -5.67 -14.08 -2.65
C GLY A 44 -5.40 -13.34 -3.96
N HIS A 45 -4.65 -12.23 -3.92
CA HIS A 45 -4.39 -11.39 -5.08
C HIS A 45 -3.30 -11.98 -5.99
N GLN A 46 -3.51 -12.00 -7.31
CA GLN A 46 -2.56 -12.55 -8.30
C GLN A 46 -1.15 -11.93 -8.20
N ASN A 47 -1.09 -10.64 -7.84
CA ASN A 47 0.14 -9.87 -7.66
C ASN A 47 0.50 -9.67 -6.18
N TYR A 48 0.16 -10.62 -5.29
CA TYR A 48 0.49 -10.51 -3.87
C TYR A 48 1.96 -10.14 -3.66
N GLY A 49 2.22 -9.26 -2.69
CA GLY A 49 3.57 -8.74 -2.46
C GLY A 49 3.93 -7.57 -3.38
N THR A 50 2.94 -6.83 -3.90
CA THR A 50 3.19 -5.63 -4.70
C THR A 50 2.32 -4.47 -4.22
N LEU A 51 2.74 -3.24 -4.51
CA LEU A 51 1.89 -2.07 -4.23
C LEU A 51 0.55 -2.13 -4.97
N LEU A 52 0.53 -2.74 -6.15
CA LEU A 52 -0.70 -2.97 -6.90
C LEU A 52 -1.69 -3.82 -6.09
N SER A 53 -1.23 -4.92 -5.49
CA SER A 53 -2.10 -5.75 -4.64
C SER A 53 -2.65 -5.00 -3.41
N ILE A 54 -1.87 -4.07 -2.85
CA ILE A 54 -2.30 -3.24 -1.71
C ILE A 54 -3.33 -2.20 -2.18
N TYR A 55 -3.07 -1.54 -3.31
CA TYR A 55 -3.95 -0.57 -3.94
C TYR A 55 -5.32 -1.19 -4.24
N GLU A 56 -5.37 -2.29 -4.99
CA GLU A 56 -6.61 -2.97 -5.37
C GLU A 56 -7.35 -3.53 -4.14
N THR A 57 -6.62 -3.95 -3.10
CA THR A 57 -7.23 -4.35 -1.83
C THR A 57 -7.96 -3.18 -1.15
N PHE A 58 -7.36 -1.99 -1.11
CA PHE A 58 -8.01 -0.81 -0.55
C PHE A 58 -9.21 -0.34 -1.38
N GLU A 59 -9.11 -0.34 -2.72
CA GLU A 59 -10.25 -0.04 -3.58
C GLU A 59 -11.40 -1.03 -3.37
N SER A 60 -11.10 -2.31 -3.16
CA SER A 60 -12.12 -3.32 -2.86
C SER A 60 -12.89 -3.06 -1.54
N PHE A 61 -12.33 -2.22 -0.67
CA PHE A 61 -12.97 -1.75 0.56
C PHE A 61 -13.64 -0.37 0.41
N GLY A 62 -13.67 0.18 -0.81
CA GLY A 62 -14.25 1.49 -1.10
C GLY A 62 -13.40 2.67 -0.63
N LEU A 63 -12.10 2.46 -0.41
CA LEU A 63 -11.18 3.53 -0.02
C LEU A 63 -10.65 4.24 -1.26
N GLU A 64 -10.67 5.57 -1.26
CA GLU A 64 -10.05 6.38 -2.30
C GLU A 64 -8.53 6.34 -2.11
N VAL A 65 -7.83 5.69 -3.03
CA VAL A 65 -6.38 5.58 -3.03
C VAL A 65 -5.79 6.32 -4.22
N ASP A 66 -4.87 7.23 -3.99
CA ASP A 66 -4.10 7.90 -5.03
C ASP A 66 -2.75 7.18 -5.19
N ALA A 67 -2.48 6.62 -6.36
CA ALA A 67 -1.26 5.87 -6.65
C ALA A 67 -0.34 6.67 -7.59
N SER A 68 0.84 7.09 -7.14
CA SER A 68 1.74 7.93 -7.97
C SER A 68 3.18 7.42 -8.04
N ILE A 69 3.77 7.40 -9.25
CA ILE A 69 5.21 7.11 -9.42
C ILE A 69 5.97 8.42 -9.24
N ASN A 70 6.78 8.54 -8.19
CA ASN A 70 7.51 9.78 -7.94
C ASN A 70 8.93 9.55 -7.41
N GLU A 71 9.84 10.45 -7.81
CA GLU A 71 11.19 10.52 -7.27
C GLU A 71 11.17 10.82 -5.77
N SER A 72 12.03 10.13 -5.02
CA SER A 72 12.13 10.22 -3.55
C SER A 72 12.22 11.66 -3.02
N LYS A 73 12.84 12.57 -3.79
CA LYS A 73 13.00 14.01 -3.46
C LYS A 73 11.66 14.76 -3.29
N LYS A 74 10.54 14.24 -3.82
CA LYS A 74 9.21 14.85 -3.70
C LYS A 74 8.36 14.23 -2.58
N MET A 75 8.87 13.24 -1.83
CA MET A 75 8.09 12.52 -0.81
C MET A 75 7.56 13.40 0.32
N ASN A 76 8.28 14.48 0.68
CA ASN A 76 7.85 15.41 1.72
C ASN A 76 6.57 16.18 1.38
N LYS A 77 6.13 16.17 0.11
CA LYS A 77 4.91 16.85 -0.34
C LYS A 77 3.64 16.01 -0.13
N TYR A 78 3.76 14.73 0.23
CA TYR A 78 2.60 13.86 0.44
C TYR A 78 2.01 14.00 1.82
N LYS A 79 0.67 13.91 1.88
CA LYS A 79 -0.06 13.76 3.13
C LYS A 79 0.32 12.41 3.74
N LYS A 80 0.79 12.43 4.98
CA LYS A 80 1.06 11.24 5.79
C LYS A 80 -0.23 10.80 6.48
N PRO A 81 -0.43 9.49 6.74
CA PRO A 81 0.45 8.36 6.42
C PRO A 81 0.32 7.86 4.97
N PHE A 82 1.38 7.28 4.41
CA PHE A 82 1.39 6.67 3.08
C PHE A 82 2.24 5.39 3.05
N ILE A 83 2.07 4.56 2.03
CA ILE A 83 2.95 3.43 1.74
C ILE A 83 3.86 3.81 0.57
N ALA A 84 5.17 3.60 0.75
CA ALA A 84 6.17 3.78 -0.30
C ALA A 84 6.94 2.48 -0.51
N GLN A 85 7.22 2.17 -1.78
CA GLN A 85 8.12 1.09 -2.16
C GLN A 85 9.49 1.68 -2.49
N ILE A 86 10.49 1.34 -1.67
CA ILE A 86 11.86 1.76 -1.89
C ILE A 86 12.53 0.67 -2.72
N LYS A 87 12.94 1.00 -3.96
CA LYS A 87 13.76 0.10 -4.76
C LYS A 87 15.20 0.16 -4.22
N TYR A 88 15.67 -0.94 -3.64
CA TYR A 88 17.08 -1.06 -3.28
C TYR A 88 17.89 -1.38 -4.55
N CYS A 89 18.83 -0.52 -4.91
CA CYS A 89 19.87 -0.81 -5.88
C CYS A 89 21.17 -1.04 -5.11
N PRO A 90 21.70 -2.28 -5.02
CA PRO A 90 23.04 -2.47 -4.51
C PRO A 90 24.03 -1.76 -5.45
N ASN A 91 24.93 -0.97 -4.88
CA ASN A 91 26.06 -0.37 -5.60
C ASN A 91 27.04 -1.45 -6.04
#